data_AF-A0A5Q3ETB6-F1
#
_entry.id   AF-A0A5Q3ETB6-F1
#
_cell.length_a   1.000
_cell.length_b   1.000
_cell.length_c   1.000
_cell.angle_alpha   90.00
_cell.angle_beta   90.00
_cell.angle_gamma   90.00
#
_symmetry.space_group_name_H-M   'P 1'
#
loop_
_entity.id
_entity.type
_entity.pdbx_description
1 polymer ?
#
loop_
_entity_poly.entity_id
_entity_poly.type
_entity_poly.pdbx_seq_one_letter_code
_entity_poly.pdbx_strand_id
1 'polypeptide(L)'
;MYKEVSRHWGMDITPDKPFYPRLTDSKKERLLILGNIQGPSAPSGRQVSDASQGNIGAHNSINNNNTNSEKQKALRSHLESVARLMQGQLRTLQQQDFDLKQQVRDESNLRQNAENKLRENEGQLRYAQHQLTISRQYANALENGQSQMRNDISQYQQLSIEIQEIDKQRKAKSSMRQQCMNRVAERSLSRVEGFKAATKRPVDGIADGREPKRPRQE
;
A
#
# COMPACT_ATOMS: atom_id res chain seq x y z
N MET A 1 7.74 3.49 12.84
CA MET A 1 6.78 4.60 12.98
C MET A 1 6.35 4.84 14.44
N TYR A 2 5.33 4.20 15.02
CA TYR A 2 4.82 4.57 16.37
C TYR A 2 5.86 4.48 17.51
N LYS A 3 6.78 3.50 17.48
CA LYS A 3 7.91 3.42 18.43
C LYS A 3 8.92 4.55 18.28
N GLU A 4 9.20 4.99 17.06
CA GLU A 4 10.13 6.09 16.80
C GLU A 4 9.51 7.43 17.21
N VAL A 5 8.22 7.60 16.94
CA VAL A 5 7.44 8.75 17.36
C VAL A 5 7.38 8.77 18.90
N SER A 6 7.03 7.67 19.56
CA SER A 6 7.02 7.56 21.03
C SER A 6 8.36 7.93 21.67
N ARG A 7 9.47 7.46 21.07
CA ARG A 7 10.84 7.79 21.52
C ARG A 7 11.19 9.26 21.30
N HIS A 8 10.72 9.87 20.22
CA HIS A 8 10.93 11.30 19.93
C HIS A 8 10.14 12.21 20.88
N TRP A 9 8.96 11.76 21.34
CA TRP A 9 8.07 12.53 22.21
C TRP A 9 8.19 12.20 23.70
N GLY A 10 8.93 11.13 24.06
CA GLY A 10 9.07 10.69 25.45
C GLY A 10 7.76 10.19 26.07
N MET A 11 6.83 9.69 25.24
CA MET A 11 5.50 9.24 25.64
C MET A 11 5.11 8.00 24.86
N ASP A 12 4.42 7.05 25.47
CA ASP A 12 3.94 5.84 24.79
C ASP A 12 2.70 6.14 23.94
N ILE A 13 2.84 6.01 22.62
CA ILE A 13 1.77 6.25 21.65
C ILE A 13 1.25 4.89 21.18
N THR A 14 -0.02 4.61 21.50
CA THR A 14 -0.73 3.42 21.05
C THR A 14 -1.55 3.70 19.78
N PRO A 15 -1.56 2.78 18.80
CA PRO A 15 -2.28 2.96 17.53
C PRO A 15 -3.81 3.00 17.68
N ASP A 16 -4.34 2.52 18.80
CA ASP A 16 -5.78 2.36 19.02
C ASP A 16 -6.46 3.65 19.51
N LYS A 17 -5.70 4.72 19.76
CA LYS A 17 -6.23 6.02 20.19
C LYS A 17 -5.73 7.12 19.27
N PRO A 18 -6.62 7.97 18.73
CA PRO A 18 -6.19 9.10 17.93
C PRO A 18 -5.33 10.04 18.77
N PHE A 19 -4.12 10.27 18.30
CA PHE A 19 -3.14 11.14 18.95
C PHE A 19 -3.49 12.61 18.71
N TYR A 20 -4.05 13.26 19.74
CA TYR A 20 -4.21 14.71 19.80
C TYR A 20 -3.47 15.21 21.03
N PRO A 21 -2.21 15.68 20.88
CA PRO A 21 -1.46 16.18 22.02
C PRO A 21 -2.02 17.54 22.38
N ARG A 22 -3.03 17.58 23.27
CA ARG A 22 -3.33 18.80 24.02
C ARG A 22 -2.20 19.00 25.02
N LEU A 23 -1.09 19.54 24.53
CA LEU A 23 0.05 19.91 25.35
C LEU A 23 -0.43 21.02 26.29
N THR A 24 -0.22 20.85 27.59
CA THR A 24 -0.53 21.85 28.62
C THR A 24 0.24 23.17 28.43
N ASP A 25 1.25 23.16 27.57
CA ASP A 25 2.13 24.29 27.27
C ASP A 25 1.96 24.72 25.80
N SER A 26 1.17 25.78 25.60
CA SER A 26 0.82 26.35 24.29
C SER A 26 2.04 26.82 23.51
N LYS A 27 3.18 27.11 24.16
CA LYS A 27 4.43 27.44 23.47
C LYS A 27 5.05 26.23 22.80
N LYS A 28 5.01 25.06 23.43
CA LYS A 28 5.51 23.80 22.85
C LYS A 28 4.63 23.33 21.71
N GLU A 29 3.32 23.48 21.84
CA GLU A 29 2.35 23.19 20.76
C GLU A 29 2.61 24.09 19.53
N ARG A 30 2.86 25.38 19.75
CA ARG A 30 3.18 26.32 18.66
C ARG A 30 4.50 26.00 17.96
N LEU A 31 5.54 25.64 18.71
CA LEU A 31 6.83 25.20 18.14
C LEU A 31 6.70 23.90 17.33
N LEU A 32 5.75 23.04 17.70
CA LEU A 32 5.45 21.79 17.00
C LEU A 32 4.81 22.01 15.64
N ILE A 33 3.81 22.89 15.59
CA ILE A 33 2.99 23.12 14.40
C ILE A 33 3.75 23.98 13.39
N LEU A 34 4.51 24.96 13.87
CA LEU A 34 5.22 25.93 13.01
C LEU A 34 6.71 25.61 12.80
N GLY A 35 7.29 24.65 13.54
CA GLY A 35 8.75 24.42 13.53
C GLY A 35 9.54 25.62 14.07
N ASN A 36 10.87 25.55 14.03
CA ASN A 36 11.80 26.62 14.45
C ASN A 36 11.79 27.86 13.53
N ILE A 37 10.63 28.22 12.99
CA ILE A 37 10.45 29.49 12.29
C ILE A 37 10.33 30.55 13.36
N GLN A 38 11.39 31.36 13.52
CA GLN A 38 11.30 32.68 14.14
C GLN A 38 10.46 33.58 13.22
N GLY A 39 9.16 33.29 13.15
CA GLY A 39 8.17 34.24 12.66
C GLY A 39 8.00 35.35 13.70
N PRO A 40 7.72 36.59 13.25
CA PRO A 40 7.66 37.75 14.12
C PRO A 40 6.71 37.46 15.26
N SER A 41 7.20 37.69 16.47
CA SER A 41 6.46 37.61 17.72
C SER A 41 5.03 38.07 17.49
N ALA A 42 4.05 37.23 17.88
CA ALA A 42 2.68 37.69 18.04
C ALA A 42 2.69 39.04 18.78
N PRO A 43 1.83 40.01 18.41
CA PRO A 43 1.79 41.30 19.08
C PRO A 43 1.35 41.06 20.52
N SER A 44 2.33 40.82 21.38
CA SER A 44 2.19 40.88 22.82
C SER A 44 1.68 42.27 23.13
N GLY A 45 0.53 42.32 23.78
CA GLY A 45 -0.18 43.54 24.06
C GLY A 45 0.74 44.60 24.65
N ARG A 46 0.44 45.86 24.26
CA ARG A 46 0.69 47.07 25.04
C ARG A 46 1.99 47.05 25.84
N GLN A 47 3.06 47.52 25.21
CA GLN A 47 3.95 48.44 25.91
C GLN A 47 4.07 49.68 25.03
N VAL A 48 3.21 50.65 25.36
CA VAL A 48 3.51 52.05 25.11
C VAL A 48 4.77 52.33 25.92
N SER A 49 5.91 52.32 25.24
CA SER A 49 7.14 52.84 25.80
C SER A 49 6.95 54.35 25.94
N ASP A 50 6.48 54.77 27.11
CA ASP A 50 6.61 56.13 27.61
C ASP A 50 8.10 56.44 27.73
N ALA A 51 8.69 56.90 26.63
CA ALA A 51 10.09 57.29 26.56
C ALA A 51 10.23 58.49 25.63
N SER A 52 9.50 59.55 25.94
CA SER A 52 9.90 60.93 25.64
C SER A 52 9.06 61.91 26.47
N GLN A 53 9.17 61.81 27.81
CA GLN A 53 9.10 63.00 28.65
C GLN A 53 10.31 63.89 28.27
N GLY A 54 10.15 64.63 27.18
CA GLY A 54 10.93 65.83 26.95
C GLY A 54 10.59 66.79 28.07
N ASN A 55 11.58 67.04 28.93
CA ASN A 55 11.59 68.12 29.91
C ASN A 55 10.97 69.40 29.33
N ILE A 56 9.70 69.67 29.65
CA ILE A 56 9.15 71.03 29.65
C ILE A 56 9.48 71.59 31.03
N GLY A 57 10.77 71.78 31.27
CA GLY A 57 11.30 72.34 32.50
C GLY A 57 11.94 73.69 32.21
N ALA A 58 11.30 74.75 32.72
CA ALA A 58 11.83 76.10 32.90
C ALA A 58 11.95 76.95 31.59
N HIS A 59 11.54 78.23 31.51
CA HIS A 59 11.26 79.27 32.49
C HIS A 59 10.12 80.17 31.97
N ASN A 60 9.10 80.40 32.78
CA ASN A 60 8.30 81.61 32.69
C ASN A 60 9.12 82.75 33.30
N SER A 61 9.90 83.46 32.47
CA SER A 61 10.33 84.81 32.79
C SER A 61 9.42 85.77 32.04
N ILE A 62 8.50 86.36 32.79
CA ILE A 62 7.67 87.48 32.38
C ILE A 62 8.62 88.66 32.11
N ASN A 63 8.85 88.98 30.84
CA ASN A 63 9.32 90.30 30.45
C ASN A 63 8.52 90.76 29.23
N ASN A 64 7.51 91.58 29.52
CA ASN A 64 6.78 92.33 28.51
C ASN A 64 7.72 93.41 27.97
N ASN A 65 8.16 93.25 26.71
CA ASN A 65 8.26 94.28 25.65
C ASN A 65 9.18 93.76 24.52
N ASN A 66 8.76 93.89 23.25
CA ASN A 66 9.34 93.38 21.97
C ASN A 66 9.16 91.87 21.71
N THR A 67 8.73 91.33 20.57
CA THR A 67 8.21 91.80 19.26
C THR A 67 7.39 90.66 18.64
N ASN A 68 6.39 90.96 17.82
CA ASN A 68 5.62 89.97 17.03
C ASN A 68 6.53 89.04 16.17
N SER A 69 7.77 89.47 15.92
CA SER A 69 8.81 88.78 15.15
C SER A 69 9.32 87.49 15.79
N GLU A 70 9.57 87.46 17.11
CA GLU A 70 10.12 86.25 17.76
C GLU A 70 9.11 85.11 17.87
N LYS A 71 7.84 85.45 18.15
CA LYS A 71 6.74 84.47 18.15
C LYS A 71 6.53 83.87 16.75
N GLN A 72 6.61 84.70 15.70
CA GLN A 72 6.57 84.21 14.31
C GLN A 72 7.77 83.32 13.96
N LYS A 73 8.97 83.65 14.44
CA LYS A 73 10.18 82.84 14.22
C LYS A 73 10.08 81.48 14.92
N ALA A 74 9.57 81.44 16.16
CA ALA A 74 9.33 80.19 16.89
C ALA A 74 8.27 79.31 16.19
N LEU A 75 7.17 79.91 15.73
CA LEU A 75 6.14 79.22 14.93
C LEU A 75 6.69 78.64 13.63
N ARG A 76 7.51 79.41 12.89
CA ARG A 76 8.17 78.92 11.66
C ARG A 76 9.13 77.77 11.93
N SER A 77 9.97 77.88 12.95
CA SER A 77 10.89 76.80 13.34
C SER A 77 10.14 75.53 13.75
N HIS A 78 9.03 75.69 14.48
CA HIS A 78 8.17 74.56 14.84
C HIS A 78 7.54 73.92 13.60
N LEU A 79 6.96 74.70 12.68
CA LEU A 79 6.39 74.19 11.43
C LEU A 79 7.44 73.48 10.56
N GLU A 80 8.67 74.00 10.47
CA GLU A 80 9.76 73.34 9.78
C GLU A 80 10.16 72.02 10.45
N SER A 81 10.18 71.98 11.78
CA SER A 81 10.47 70.74 12.52
C SER A 81 9.40 69.67 12.28
N VAL A 82 8.12 70.06 12.26
CA VAL A 82 6.99 69.18 11.98
C VAL A 82 7.01 68.73 10.52
N ALA A 83 7.31 69.62 9.57
CA ALA A 83 7.46 69.27 8.16
C ALA A 83 8.61 68.26 7.93
N ARG A 84 9.76 68.45 8.60
CA ARG A 84 10.87 67.49 8.55
C ARG A 84 10.48 66.14 9.16
N LEU A 85 9.74 66.14 10.27
CA LEU A 85 9.25 64.91 10.89
C LEU A 85 8.28 64.16 9.96
N MET A 86 7.31 64.86 9.37
CA MET A 86 6.36 64.27 8.42
C MET A 86 7.07 63.73 7.18
N GLN A 87 8.10 64.44 6.67
CA GLN A 87 8.88 63.98 5.53
C GLN A 87 9.70 62.73 5.87
N GLY A 88 10.24 62.64 7.10
CA GLY A 88 10.89 61.44 7.61
C GLY A 88 9.93 60.25 7.69
N GLN A 89 8.74 60.46 8.26
CA GLN A 89 7.68 59.45 8.35
C GLN A 89 7.22 58.96 6.96
N LEU A 90 7.07 59.87 6.00
CA LEU A 90 6.69 59.52 4.64
C LEU A 90 7.75 58.62 3.97
N ARG A 91 9.03 58.94 4.14
CA ARG A 91 10.13 58.10 3.61
C ARG A 91 10.14 56.71 4.25
N THR A 92 9.92 56.62 5.57
CA THR A 92 9.87 55.32 6.25
C THR A 92 8.68 54.48 5.77
N LEU A 93 7.52 55.10 5.55
CA LEU A 93 6.35 54.41 5.02
C LEU A 93 6.55 53.95 3.57
N GLN A 94 7.20 54.78 2.74
CA GLN A 94 7.54 54.40 1.36
C GLN A 94 8.50 53.21 1.30
N GLN A 95 9.51 53.18 2.18
CA GLN A 95 10.41 52.03 2.27
C GLN A 95 9.66 50.77 2.73
N GLN A 96 8.80 50.88 3.75
CA GLN A 96 7.99 49.77 4.21
C GLN A 96 7.05 49.23 3.13
N ASP A 97 6.40 50.11 2.35
CA ASP A 97 5.54 49.70 1.22
C ASP A 97 6.35 48.98 0.14
N PHE A 98 7.58 49.44 -0.14
CA PHE A 98 8.48 48.77 -1.07
C PHE A 98 8.87 47.37 -0.57
N ASP A 99 9.28 47.25 0.69
CA ASP A 99 9.69 45.96 1.29
C ASP A 99 8.51 44.98 1.34
N LEU A 100 7.32 45.45 1.71
CA LEU A 100 6.09 44.64 1.71
C LEU A 100 5.73 44.15 0.31
N LYS A 101 5.82 45.01 -0.72
CA LYS A 101 5.57 44.61 -2.11
C LYS A 101 6.55 43.54 -2.58
N GLN A 102 7.82 43.65 -2.18
CA GLN A 102 8.83 42.64 -2.49
C GLN A 102 8.50 41.32 -1.78
N GLN A 103 8.15 41.37 -0.49
CA GLN A 103 7.76 40.17 0.27
C GLN A 103 6.55 39.46 -0.35
N VAL A 104 5.50 40.20 -0.73
CA VAL A 104 4.32 39.61 -1.38
C VAL A 104 4.69 38.92 -2.69
N ARG A 105 5.60 39.51 -3.46
CA ARG A 105 6.09 38.89 -4.71
C ARG A 105 6.85 37.59 -4.42
N ASP A 106 7.72 37.59 -3.42
CA ASP A 106 8.51 36.41 -3.07
C ASP A 106 7.64 35.29 -2.51
N GLU A 107 6.65 35.62 -1.66
CA GLU A 107 5.64 34.67 -1.19
C GLU A 107 4.79 34.11 -2.34
N SER A 108 4.39 34.96 -3.29
CA SER A 108 3.65 34.51 -4.48
C SER A 108 4.46 33.50 -5.29
N ASN A 109 5.74 33.76 -5.51
CA ASN A 109 6.65 32.85 -6.22
C ASN A 109 6.82 31.52 -5.46
N LEU A 110 6.96 31.59 -4.13
CA LEU A 110 7.08 30.40 -3.29
C LEU A 110 5.81 29.55 -3.34
N ARG A 111 4.63 30.18 -3.27
CA ARG A 111 3.34 29.48 -3.38
C ARG A 111 3.19 28.81 -4.74
N GLN A 112 3.52 29.51 -5.83
CA GLN A 112 3.46 28.94 -7.17
C GLN A 112 4.40 27.73 -7.32
N ASN A 113 5.61 27.80 -6.76
CA ASN A 113 6.55 26.68 -6.76
C ASN A 113 5.99 25.48 -5.96
N ALA A 114 5.44 25.74 -4.77
CA ALA A 114 4.82 24.70 -3.95
C ALA A 114 3.63 24.03 -4.67
N GLU A 115 2.79 24.80 -5.36
CA GLU A 115 1.69 24.28 -6.17
C GLU A 115 2.17 23.41 -7.33
N ASN A 116 3.23 23.83 -8.02
CA ASN A 116 3.82 23.03 -9.09
C ASN A 116 4.35 21.68 -8.57
N LYS A 117 5.04 21.69 -7.43
CA LYS A 117 5.51 20.45 -6.77
C LYS A 117 4.36 19.56 -6.32
N LEU A 118 3.28 20.15 -5.80
CA LEU A 118 2.10 19.41 -5.40
C LEU A 118 1.46 18.72 -6.61
N ARG A 119 1.33 19.42 -7.73
CA ARG A 119 0.80 18.87 -8.98
C ARG A 119 1.67 17.75 -9.54
N GLU A 120 2.99 17.87 -9.47
CA GLU A 120 3.93 16.81 -9.85
C GLU A 120 3.75 15.57 -8.97
N ASN A 121 3.69 15.76 -7.65
CA ASN A 121 3.46 14.68 -6.68
C ASN A 121 2.12 13.99 -6.90
N GLU A 122 1.05 14.73 -7.20
CA GLU A 122 -0.25 14.16 -7.55
C GLU A 122 -0.17 13.30 -8.83
N GLY A 123 0.60 13.74 -9.83
CA GLY A 123 0.87 12.96 -11.03
C GLY A 123 1.57 11.65 -10.72
N GLN A 124 2.63 11.69 -9.91
CA GLN A 124 3.36 10.51 -9.48
C GLN A 124 2.49 9.56 -8.65
N LEU A 125 1.65 10.09 -7.76
CA LEU A 125 0.72 9.31 -6.95
C LEU A 125 -0.31 8.59 -7.83
N ARG A 126 -0.89 9.27 -8.82
CA ARG A 126 -1.83 8.66 -9.78
C ARG A 126 -1.15 7.54 -10.58
N TYR A 127 0.09 7.75 -11.02
CA TYR A 127 0.86 6.72 -11.70
C TYR A 127 1.10 5.50 -10.80
N ALA A 128 1.54 5.71 -9.55
CA ALA A 128 1.75 4.63 -8.59
C ALA A 128 0.46 3.86 -8.27
N GLN A 129 -0.67 4.56 -8.13
CA GLN A 129 -1.99 3.94 -7.93
C GLN A 129 -2.42 3.08 -9.11
N HIS A 130 -2.17 3.56 -10.35
CA HIS A 130 -2.44 2.78 -11.54
C HIS A 130 -1.60 1.51 -11.59
N GLN A 131 -0.30 1.61 -11.31
CA GLN A 131 0.60 0.45 -11.25
C GLN A 131 0.18 -0.56 -10.18
N LEU A 132 -0.25 -0.08 -9.02
CA LEU A 132 -0.75 -0.94 -7.94
C LEU A 132 -2.04 -1.66 -8.34
N THR A 133 -2.91 -1.00 -9.12
CA THR A 133 -4.12 -1.63 -9.67
C THR A 133 -3.77 -2.76 -10.64
N ILE A 134 -2.83 -2.52 -11.56
CA ILE A 134 -2.33 -3.53 -12.49
C ILE A 134 -1.71 -4.71 -11.71
N SER A 135 -0.86 -4.44 -10.72
CA SER A 135 -0.24 -5.47 -9.90
C SER A 135 -1.26 -6.33 -9.16
N ARG A 136 -2.33 -5.72 -8.62
CA ARG A 136 -3.44 -6.45 -7.99
C ARG A 136 -4.18 -7.35 -8.98
N GLN A 137 -4.41 -6.88 -10.21
CA GLN A 137 -5.05 -7.71 -11.24
C GLN A 137 -4.21 -8.94 -11.57
N TYR A 138 -2.89 -8.78 -11.70
CA TYR A 138 -1.98 -9.92 -11.91
C TYR A 138 -1.98 -10.89 -10.72
N ALA A 139 -1.95 -10.38 -9.48
CA ALA A 139 -2.01 -11.22 -8.28
C ALA A 139 -3.31 -12.06 -8.25
N ASN A 140 -4.45 -11.44 -8.54
CA ASN A 140 -5.73 -12.14 -8.61
C ASN A 140 -5.75 -13.21 -9.72
N ALA A 141 -5.17 -12.92 -10.89
CA ALA A 141 -5.07 -13.90 -11.97
C ALA A 141 -4.22 -15.12 -11.56
N LEU A 142 -3.11 -14.89 -10.84
CA LEU A 142 -2.28 -15.97 -10.29
C LEU A 142 -3.02 -16.79 -9.22
N GLU A 143 -3.76 -16.14 -8.33
CA GLU A 143 -4.58 -16.83 -7.32
C GLU A 143 -5.67 -17.71 -7.94
N ASN A 144 -6.33 -17.20 -8.98
CA ASN A 144 -7.30 -17.99 -9.76
C ASN A 144 -6.63 -19.20 -10.43
N GLY A 145 -5.45 -19.02 -11.02
CA GLY A 145 -4.67 -20.11 -11.62
C GLY A 145 -4.25 -21.17 -10.60
N GLN A 146 -3.84 -20.76 -9.40
CA GLN A 146 -3.54 -21.69 -8.30
C GLN A 146 -4.77 -22.46 -7.85
N SER A 147 -5.92 -21.80 -7.76
CA SER A 147 -7.18 -22.44 -7.38
C SER A 147 -7.61 -23.47 -8.41
N GLN A 148 -7.47 -23.15 -9.70
CA GLN A 148 -7.73 -24.10 -10.79
C GLN A 148 -6.81 -25.31 -10.72
N MET A 149 -5.50 -25.10 -10.53
CA MET A 149 -4.54 -26.20 -10.42
C MET A 149 -4.84 -27.11 -9.22
N ARG A 150 -5.27 -26.57 -8.07
CA ARG A 150 -5.70 -27.37 -6.93
C ARG A 150 -6.91 -28.24 -7.24
N ASN A 151 -7.87 -27.70 -8.00
CA ASN A 151 -9.03 -28.46 -8.46
C ASN A 151 -8.60 -29.59 -9.40
N ASP A 152 -7.72 -29.31 -10.37
CA ASP A 152 -7.21 -30.32 -11.30
C ASP A 152 -6.44 -31.42 -10.56
N ILE A 153 -5.58 -31.07 -9.61
CA ILE A 153 -4.87 -32.05 -8.75
C ILE A 153 -5.87 -32.95 -8.01
N SER A 154 -6.94 -32.37 -7.47
CA SER A 154 -7.98 -33.13 -6.77
C SER A 154 -8.72 -34.08 -7.72
N GLN A 155 -9.01 -33.66 -8.95
CA GLN A 155 -9.60 -34.53 -9.97
C GLN A 155 -8.65 -35.66 -10.37
N TYR A 156 -7.36 -35.38 -10.59
CA TYR A 156 -6.37 -36.40 -10.89
C TYR A 156 -6.23 -37.44 -9.77
N GLN A 157 -6.32 -37.01 -8.50
CA GLN A 157 -6.32 -37.94 -7.36
C GLN A 157 -7.54 -38.87 -7.39
N GLN A 158 -8.73 -38.35 -7.68
CA GLN A 158 -9.95 -39.15 -7.81
C GLN A 158 -9.84 -40.17 -8.95
N LEU A 159 -9.40 -39.74 -10.14
CA LEU A 159 -9.18 -40.62 -11.29
C LEU A 159 -8.14 -41.71 -10.97
N SER A 160 -7.09 -41.37 -10.23
CA SER A 160 -6.07 -42.34 -9.81
C SER A 160 -6.67 -43.45 -8.94
N ILE A 161 -7.53 -43.10 -7.99
CA ILE A 161 -8.25 -44.07 -7.15
C ILE A 161 -9.17 -44.95 -8.00
N GLU A 162 -9.90 -44.37 -8.95
CA GLU A 162 -10.78 -45.11 -9.86
C GLU A 162 -10.01 -46.13 -10.70
N ILE A 163 -8.87 -45.72 -11.27
CA ILE A 163 -7.98 -46.62 -12.03
C ILE A 163 -7.50 -47.78 -11.16
N GLN A 164 -7.08 -47.52 -9.92
CA GLN A 164 -6.66 -48.57 -9.00
C GLN A 164 -7.79 -49.57 -8.71
N GLU A 165 -9.03 -49.09 -8.59
CA GLU A 165 -10.18 -49.95 -8.37
C GLU A 165 -10.52 -50.80 -9.60
N ILE A 166 -10.49 -50.21 -10.80
CA ILE A 166 -10.65 -50.94 -12.06
C ILE A 166 -9.57 -52.03 -12.19
N ASP A 167 -8.32 -51.74 -11.85
CA ASP A 167 -7.23 -52.71 -11.89
C ASP A 167 -7.41 -53.87 -10.90
N LYS A 168 -7.91 -53.60 -9.69
CA LYS A 168 -8.29 -54.65 -8.74
C LYS A 168 -9.37 -55.56 -9.32
N GLN A 169 -10.43 -54.98 -9.87
CA GLN A 169 -11.52 -55.73 -10.50
C GLN A 169 -11.03 -56.57 -11.68
N ARG A 170 -10.15 -56.01 -12.52
CA ARG A 170 -9.53 -56.72 -13.65
C ARG A 170 -8.69 -57.91 -13.17
N LYS A 171 -7.86 -57.73 -12.13
CA LYS A 171 -7.06 -58.82 -11.54
C LYS A 171 -7.95 -59.92 -10.98
N ALA A 172 -9.02 -59.58 -10.26
CA ALA A 172 -9.99 -60.54 -9.74
C ALA A 172 -10.67 -61.34 -10.87
N LYS A 173 -11.16 -60.66 -11.92
CA LYS A 173 -11.74 -61.31 -13.10
C LYS A 173 -10.74 -62.22 -13.83
N SER A 174 -9.49 -61.81 -13.96
CA SER A 174 -8.43 -62.64 -14.56
C SER A 174 -8.18 -63.91 -13.74
N SER A 175 -8.08 -63.78 -12.42
CA SER A 175 -7.91 -64.93 -11.51
C SER A 175 -9.07 -65.92 -11.63
N MET A 176 -10.32 -65.45 -11.68
CA MET A 176 -11.49 -66.31 -11.90
C MET A 176 -11.43 -67.06 -13.23
N ARG A 177 -11.03 -66.39 -14.31
CA ARG A 177 -10.84 -67.05 -15.62
C ARG A 177 -9.77 -68.13 -15.55
N GLN A 178 -8.64 -67.86 -14.91
CA GLN A 178 -7.57 -68.84 -14.74
C GLN A 178 -8.02 -70.05 -13.93
N GLN A 179 -8.74 -69.84 -12.82
CA GLN A 179 -9.30 -70.94 -12.03
C GLN A 179 -10.29 -71.78 -12.83
N CYS A 180 -11.14 -71.16 -13.66
CA CYS A 180 -12.05 -71.86 -14.56
C CYS A 180 -11.29 -72.72 -15.57
N MET A 181 -10.28 -72.15 -16.24
CA MET A 181 -9.45 -72.89 -17.20
C MET A 181 -8.74 -74.09 -16.55
N ASN A 182 -8.16 -73.90 -15.37
CA ASN A 182 -7.50 -74.97 -14.63
C ASN A 182 -8.48 -76.11 -14.30
N ARG A 183 -9.68 -75.80 -13.80
CA ARG A 183 -10.72 -76.81 -13.51
C ARG A 183 -11.18 -77.57 -14.76
N VAL A 184 -11.30 -76.89 -15.90
CA VAL A 184 -11.65 -77.53 -17.17
C VAL A 184 -10.52 -78.46 -17.63
N ALA A 185 -9.26 -78.04 -17.51
CA ALA A 185 -8.10 -78.85 -17.84
C ALA A 185 -8.01 -80.11 -16.95
N GLU A 186 -8.19 -79.98 -15.63
CA GLU A 186 -8.21 -81.09 -14.66
C GLU A 186 -9.30 -82.12 -14.99
N ARG A 187 -10.51 -81.66 -15.32
CA ARG A 187 -11.62 -82.54 -15.75
C ARG A 187 -11.29 -83.26 -17.04
N SER A 188 -10.66 -82.58 -17.99
CA SER A 188 -10.28 -83.15 -19.29
C SER A 188 -9.23 -84.25 -19.13
N LEU A 189 -8.21 -84.01 -18.29
CA LEU A 189 -7.18 -85.01 -17.96
C LEU A 189 -7.79 -86.22 -17.25
N SER A 190 -8.62 -86.00 -16.23
CA SER A 190 -9.34 -87.09 -15.54
C SER A 190 -10.19 -87.93 -16.48
N ARG A 191 -10.83 -87.32 -17.48
CA ARG A 191 -11.65 -88.04 -18.48
C ARG A 191 -10.78 -88.89 -19.40
N VAL A 192 -9.62 -88.40 -19.83
CA VAL A 192 -8.67 -89.16 -20.66
C VAL A 192 -8.06 -90.33 -19.89
N GLU A 193 -7.77 -90.18 -18.60
CA GLU A 193 -7.31 -91.29 -17.75
C GLU A 193 -8.40 -92.33 -17.52
N GLY A 194 -9.66 -91.92 -17.33
CA GLY A 194 -10.81 -92.83 -17.28
C GLY A 194 -11.00 -93.64 -18.57
N PHE A 195 -10.72 -93.04 -19.74
CA PHE A 195 -10.74 -93.75 -21.02
C PHE A 195 -9.57 -94.73 -21.18
N LYS A 196 -8.37 -94.44 -20.65
CA LYS A 196 -7.24 -95.38 -20.63
C LYS A 196 -7.47 -96.55 -19.67
N ALA A 197 -8.19 -96.36 -18.57
CA ALA A 197 -8.61 -97.45 -17.68
C ALA A 197 -9.69 -98.35 -18.31
N ALA A 198 -10.62 -97.78 -19.09
CA ALA A 198 -11.70 -98.53 -19.76
C ALA A 198 -11.26 -99.28 -21.03
N THR A 199 -10.04 -99.03 -21.54
CA THR A 199 -9.51 -99.68 -22.76
C THR A 199 -8.60 -100.88 -22.51
N LYS A 200 -8.47 -101.33 -21.25
CA LYS A 200 -7.97 -102.69 -20.96
C LYS A 200 -9.10 -103.71 -21.13
N ARG A 201 -9.54 -103.96 -22.36
CA ARG A 201 -10.12 -105.26 -22.69
C ARG A 201 -8.96 -106.25 -22.89
N PRO A 202 -9.07 -107.49 -22.37
CA PRO A 202 -8.08 -108.52 -22.67
C PRO A 202 -8.04 -108.73 -24.18
N VAL A 203 -6.82 -108.75 -24.72
CA VAL A 203 -6.54 -109.16 -26.10
C VAL A 203 -6.90 -110.64 -26.19
N ASP A 204 -8.07 -110.93 -26.73
CA ASP A 204 -8.35 -112.19 -27.41
C ASP A 204 -8.65 -111.87 -28.87
N GLY A 205 -7.98 -112.61 -29.74
CA GLY A 205 -7.83 -112.32 -31.17
C GLY A 205 -9.12 -112.39 -31.97
N ILE A 206 -9.00 -111.92 -33.22
CA ILE A 206 -9.78 -112.21 -34.45
C ILE A 206 -9.24 -111.16 -35.45
N ALA A 207 -8.29 -111.50 -36.33
CA ALA A 207 -8.49 -112.13 -37.63
C ALA A 207 -9.39 -111.32 -38.60
N ASP A 208 -8.75 -110.82 -39.66
CA ASP A 208 -9.26 -110.41 -40.98
C ASP A 208 -10.44 -109.42 -41.12
N GLY A 209 -10.23 -108.38 -41.92
CA GLY A 209 -11.35 -107.58 -42.45
C GLY A 209 -10.99 -106.26 -43.11
N ARG A 210 -10.56 -106.35 -44.38
CA ARG A 210 -10.69 -105.36 -45.49
C ARG A 210 -11.07 -103.90 -45.18
N GLU A 211 -10.24 -102.98 -45.68
CA GLU A 211 -10.59 -101.58 -45.96
C GLU A 211 -11.84 -101.44 -46.85
N PRO A 212 -12.62 -100.36 -46.64
CA PRO A 212 -13.25 -99.66 -47.75
C PRO A 212 -12.91 -98.16 -47.78
N LYS A 213 -12.37 -97.75 -48.93
CA LYS A 213 -12.26 -96.36 -49.41
C LYS A 213 -13.59 -95.61 -49.28
N ARG A 214 -13.54 -94.35 -48.85
CA ARG A 214 -14.65 -93.39 -49.04
C ARG A 214 -14.31 -92.34 -50.10
N PRO A 215 -15.30 -91.88 -50.89
CA PRO A 215 -15.08 -90.96 -52.00
C PRO A 215 -15.03 -89.49 -51.52
N ARG A 216 -14.25 -88.69 -52.25
CA ARG A 216 -14.30 -87.22 -52.26
C ARG A 216 -15.67 -86.76 -52.79
N GLN A 217 -16.27 -85.77 -52.15
CA GLN A 217 -17.32 -84.95 -52.76
C GLN A 217 -16.79 -83.52 -52.96
N GLU A 218 -17.10 -83.00 -54.15
CA GLU A 218 -16.88 -81.63 -54.63
C GLU A 218 -17.89 -80.65 -54.03
#